data_AF-A0A9R1H7Z4-F1
#
_entry.id   AF-A0A9R1H7Z4-F1
#
_cell.length_a   1.000
_cell.length_b   1.000
_cell.length_c   1.000
_cell.angle_alpha   90.00
_cell.angle_beta   90.00
_cell.angle_gamma   90.00
#
_symmetry.space_group_name_H-M   'P 1'
#
loop_
_entity.id
_entity.type
_entity.pdbx_description
1 polymer ?
#
loop_
_entity_poly.entity_id
_entity_poly.type
_entity_poly.pdbx_seq_one_letter_code
_entity_poly.pdbx_strand_id
1 'polypeptide(L)'
;MPHAALLRPLIPPPLVPARPLAARCRHLRGVRGRCAPGEGAGEGAPGAEWLSSAVGEKVDELLRREENRALLDGVEAAERRVELARAKLADIERQEAAARLATEEVRRLERRRDEIAESQRELLQAREMIDEAQRTLTSSLEDRSFWNTSGGEDVDKDSERLESVKAAAISSIIGVLASLPISSYEVHSLPQLFFRSSVVLISCALFGVTFRYAVRRDLDNIQLKTGAAAAFAVVRGLALLESGTTFELSTDALMSLALDGAVSVVGSIFIFLSSAIALDYCFKMRFLSPFPARKQ
;
A
#
# COMPACT_ATOMS: atom_id res chain seq x y z
N MET A 1 6.71 -54.91 -14.54
CA MET A 1 5.31 -55.40 -14.43
C MET A 1 4.49 -54.32 -13.73
N PRO A 2 3.30 -53.97 -14.26
CA PRO A 2 2.97 -52.57 -14.57
C PRO A 2 1.62 -52.09 -14.03
N HIS A 3 1.38 -50.76 -14.09
CA HIS A 3 0.11 -50.09 -14.44
C HIS A 3 0.47 -48.60 -14.61
N ALA A 4 0.70 -48.02 -15.80
CA ALA A 4 -0.19 -47.78 -16.94
C ALA A 4 -1.39 -46.87 -16.63
N ALA A 5 -1.24 -45.56 -16.84
CA ALA A 5 -2.33 -44.67 -17.23
C ALA A 5 -1.78 -43.44 -17.98
N LEU A 6 -1.81 -43.54 -19.31
CA LEU A 6 -1.59 -42.47 -20.28
C LEU A 6 -2.79 -41.51 -20.24
N LEU A 7 -2.56 -40.22 -20.00
CA LEU A 7 -3.54 -39.18 -20.31
C LEU A 7 -3.03 -38.35 -21.49
N ARG A 8 -3.67 -38.59 -22.63
CA ARG A 8 -3.57 -37.84 -23.89
C ARG A 8 -4.00 -36.38 -23.68
N PRO A 9 -3.30 -35.38 -24.26
CA PRO A 9 -3.86 -34.06 -24.44
C PRO A 9 -4.86 -34.06 -25.62
N LEU A 10 -6.12 -33.72 -25.33
CA LEU A 10 -7.16 -33.48 -26.32
C LEU A 10 -6.92 -32.11 -26.97
N ILE A 11 -6.36 -32.14 -28.17
CA ILE A 11 -6.26 -31.01 -29.10
C ILE A 11 -7.68 -30.73 -29.64
N PRO A 12 -8.24 -29.52 -29.46
CA PRO A 12 -9.48 -29.15 -30.15
C PRO A 12 -9.20 -28.86 -31.64
N PRO A 13 -10.11 -29.23 -32.56
CA PRO A 13 -9.93 -28.99 -33.99
C PRO A 13 -10.10 -27.51 -34.36
N PRO A 14 -9.48 -27.04 -35.46
CA PRO A 14 -9.63 -25.67 -35.93
C PRO A 14 -11.02 -25.44 -36.53
N LEU A 15 -11.71 -24.39 -36.07
CA LEU A 15 -12.95 -23.92 -36.67
C LEU A 15 -12.63 -23.19 -37.97
N VAL A 16 -13.06 -23.80 -39.08
CA VAL A 16 -13.05 -23.24 -40.43
C VAL A 16 -13.94 -22.00 -40.49
N PRO A 17 -13.51 -20.88 -41.11
CA PRO A 17 -14.36 -19.72 -41.31
C PRO A 17 -15.40 -20.00 -42.41
N ALA A 18 -16.68 -19.99 -42.03
CA ALA A 18 -17.78 -19.99 -42.99
C ALA A 18 -17.85 -18.62 -43.69
N ARG A 19 -17.75 -18.65 -45.03
CA ARG A 19 -17.90 -17.51 -45.94
C ARG A 19 -19.28 -16.84 -45.80
N PRO A 20 -19.41 -15.54 -46.05
CA PRO A 20 -20.69 -14.87 -46.09
C PRO A 20 -21.45 -15.30 -47.36
N LEU A 21 -22.58 -15.98 -47.20
CA LEU A 21 -23.54 -16.15 -48.29
C LEU A 21 -24.26 -14.82 -48.50
N ALA A 22 -23.76 -14.04 -49.45
CA ALA A 22 -24.50 -12.97 -50.09
C ALA A 22 -25.68 -13.58 -50.87
N ALA A 23 -26.83 -13.72 -50.21
CA ALA A 23 -28.09 -14.06 -50.86
C ALA A 23 -28.87 -12.78 -51.16
N ARG A 24 -28.72 -12.39 -52.43
CA ARG A 24 -29.48 -11.40 -53.19
C ARG A 24 -30.98 -11.66 -53.09
N CYS A 25 -31.68 -11.02 -52.15
CA CYS A 25 -33.14 -10.89 -52.21
C CYS A 25 -33.51 -9.62 -52.99
N ARG A 26 -34.03 -9.87 -54.19
CA ARG A 26 -34.62 -8.87 -55.09
C ARG A 26 -35.69 -8.07 -54.35
N HIS A 27 -35.66 -6.75 -54.52
CA HIS A 27 -36.80 -5.88 -54.32
C HIS A 27 -38.00 -6.40 -55.11
N LEU A 28 -38.93 -7.06 -54.42
CA LEU A 28 -40.33 -7.04 -54.82
C LEU A 28 -40.97 -5.87 -54.07
N ARG A 29 -41.20 -4.82 -54.84
CA ARG A 29 -41.88 -3.58 -54.46
C ARG A 29 -43.33 -3.92 -54.13
N GLY A 30 -43.58 -4.37 -52.91
CA GLY A 30 -44.91 -4.51 -52.35
C GLY A 30 -45.52 -3.11 -52.20
N VAL A 31 -46.67 -2.91 -52.85
CA VAL A 31 -47.48 -1.69 -52.78
C VAL A 31 -47.81 -1.42 -51.31
N ARG A 32 -47.20 -0.36 -50.76
CA ARG A 32 -47.53 0.18 -49.45
C ARG A 32 -48.87 0.91 -49.58
N GLY A 33 -49.96 0.18 -49.31
CA GLY A 33 -51.26 0.79 -49.05
C GLY A 33 -51.14 1.68 -47.82
N ARG A 34 -51.12 3.00 -48.03
CA ARG A 34 -51.16 4.02 -46.99
C ARG A 34 -52.61 4.12 -46.53
N CYS A 35 -52.98 3.45 -45.44
CA CYS A 35 -54.14 3.84 -44.65
C CYS A 35 -53.69 4.95 -43.71
N ALA A 36 -54.15 6.17 -43.98
CA ALA A 36 -54.10 7.26 -43.02
C ALA A 36 -55.01 6.90 -41.82
N PRO A 37 -54.64 7.24 -40.58
CA PRO A 37 -55.61 7.26 -39.50
C PRO A 37 -56.51 8.47 -39.76
N GLY A 38 -57.74 8.22 -40.19
CA GLY A 38 -58.80 9.20 -40.07
C GLY A 38 -59.12 9.36 -38.61
N GLU A 39 -58.58 10.40 -37.97
CA GLU A 39 -59.15 10.96 -36.74
C GLU A 39 -60.56 11.47 -37.09
N GLY A 40 -61.54 10.62 -36.85
CA GLY A 40 -62.95 10.95 -36.78
C GLY A 40 -63.41 10.80 -35.35
N ALA A 41 -63.07 11.76 -34.50
CA ALA A 41 -63.81 11.99 -33.26
C ALA A 41 -65.21 12.49 -33.67
N GLY A 42 -66.18 11.59 -33.67
CA GLY A 42 -67.58 11.87 -33.94
C GLY A 42 -68.41 11.40 -32.77
N GLU A 43 -69.00 12.38 -32.07
CA GLU A 43 -70.02 12.21 -31.04
C GLU A 43 -71.11 11.21 -31.43
N GLY A 44 -71.57 10.45 -30.44
CA GLY A 44 -72.60 9.43 -30.59
C GLY A 44 -73.88 9.95 -31.22
N ALA A 45 -74.25 9.36 -32.36
CA ALA A 45 -75.55 9.50 -32.99
C ALA A 45 -76.39 8.23 -32.72
N PRO A 46 -77.64 8.33 -32.25
CA PRO A 46 -78.50 7.19 -31.89
C PRO A 46 -78.97 6.35 -33.09
N GLY A 47 -78.63 6.74 -34.33
CA GLY A 47 -78.86 5.95 -35.54
C GLY A 47 -77.68 5.05 -35.94
N ALA A 48 -76.48 5.26 -35.38
CA ALA A 48 -75.30 4.47 -35.72
C ALA A 48 -75.33 3.07 -35.08
N GLU A 49 -75.91 2.92 -33.89
CA GLU A 49 -76.06 1.61 -33.22
C GLU A 49 -77.09 0.72 -33.93
N TRP A 50 -78.23 1.26 -34.36
CA TRP A 50 -79.19 0.52 -35.19
C TRP A 50 -78.56 0.13 -36.53
N LEU A 51 -77.92 1.06 -37.25
CA LEU A 51 -77.30 0.73 -38.53
C LEU A 51 -76.15 -0.27 -38.36
N SER A 52 -75.36 -0.18 -37.28
CA SER A 52 -74.34 -1.18 -36.93
C SER A 52 -74.96 -2.54 -36.59
N SER A 53 -76.11 -2.56 -35.91
CA SER A 53 -76.83 -3.79 -35.57
C SER A 53 -77.45 -4.44 -36.81
N ALA A 54 -78.07 -3.66 -37.70
CA ALA A 54 -78.68 -4.16 -38.93
C ALA A 54 -77.64 -4.58 -39.97
N VAL A 55 -76.51 -3.86 -40.06
CA VAL A 55 -75.36 -4.25 -40.89
C VAL A 55 -74.68 -5.48 -40.29
N GLY A 56 -74.53 -5.54 -38.96
CA GLY A 56 -73.99 -6.70 -38.24
C GLY A 56 -74.82 -7.95 -38.49
N GLU A 57 -76.14 -7.86 -38.35
CA GLU A 57 -77.07 -8.97 -38.62
C GLU A 57 -77.00 -9.47 -40.07
N LYS A 58 -76.93 -8.53 -41.03
CA LYS A 58 -76.84 -8.86 -42.45
C LYS A 58 -75.47 -9.43 -42.86
N VAL A 59 -74.39 -9.02 -42.17
CA VAL A 59 -73.05 -9.60 -42.31
C VAL A 59 -73.01 -11.00 -41.70
N ASP A 60 -73.60 -11.20 -40.52
CA ASP A 60 -73.71 -12.52 -39.88
C ASP A 60 -74.54 -13.51 -40.73
N GLU A 61 -75.58 -13.02 -41.40
CA GLU A 61 -76.37 -13.83 -42.34
C GLU A 61 -75.57 -14.18 -43.61
N LEU A 62 -74.74 -13.27 -44.12
CA LEU A 62 -73.84 -13.55 -45.24
C LEU A 62 -72.69 -14.48 -44.86
N LEU A 63 -72.18 -14.39 -43.63
CA LEU A 63 -71.15 -15.29 -43.07
C LEU A 63 -71.69 -16.71 -42.86
N ARG A 64 -72.99 -16.86 -42.56
CA ARG A 64 -73.64 -18.18 -42.38
C ARG A 64 -73.95 -18.93 -43.68
N ARG A 65 -73.85 -18.29 -44.86
CA ARG A 65 -74.08 -18.97 -46.15
C ARG A 65 -73.05 -20.08 -46.38
N GLU A 66 -73.52 -21.24 -46.84
CA GLU A 66 -72.67 -22.43 -47.07
C GLU A 66 -71.53 -22.15 -48.06
N GLU A 67 -71.76 -21.29 -49.05
CA GLU A 67 -70.78 -20.89 -50.06
C GLU A 67 -69.56 -20.14 -49.48
N ASN A 68 -69.71 -19.45 -48.33
CA ASN A 68 -68.64 -18.67 -47.70
C ASN A 68 -67.84 -19.45 -46.65
N ARG A 69 -68.30 -20.64 -46.25
CA ARG A 69 -67.62 -21.46 -45.23
C ARG A 69 -66.19 -21.83 -45.62
N ALA A 70 -65.96 -22.19 -46.89
CA ALA A 70 -64.62 -22.54 -47.37
C ALA A 70 -63.62 -21.37 -47.30
N LEU A 71 -64.11 -20.13 -47.46
CA LEU A 71 -63.28 -18.93 -47.31
C LEU A 71 -62.98 -18.65 -45.84
N LEU A 72 -63.96 -18.82 -44.95
CA LEU A 72 -63.77 -18.67 -43.51
C LEU A 72 -62.81 -19.71 -42.93
N ASP A 73 -62.94 -20.99 -43.32
CA ASP A 73 -62.00 -22.05 -42.96
C ASP A 73 -60.58 -21.74 -43.46
N GLY A 74 -60.45 -21.18 -44.67
CA GLY A 74 -59.17 -20.72 -45.22
C GLY A 74 -58.56 -19.56 -44.42
N VAL A 75 -59.38 -18.61 -43.96
CA VAL A 75 -58.97 -17.49 -43.11
C VAL A 75 -58.53 -17.99 -41.74
N GLU A 76 -59.30 -18.88 -41.09
CA GLU A 76 -58.91 -19.49 -39.83
C GLU A 76 -57.61 -20.31 -39.94
N ALA A 77 -57.43 -21.05 -41.04
CA ALA A 77 -56.19 -21.80 -41.26
C ALA A 77 -54.99 -20.88 -41.50
N ALA A 78 -55.20 -19.74 -42.17
CA ALA A 78 -54.19 -18.70 -42.33
C ALA A 78 -53.86 -18.02 -41.00
N GLU A 79 -54.87 -17.72 -40.18
CA GLU A 79 -54.73 -17.15 -38.85
C GLU A 79 -53.91 -18.07 -37.93
N ARG A 80 -54.25 -19.37 -37.86
CA ARG A 80 -53.47 -20.36 -37.11
C ARG A 80 -52.00 -20.43 -37.54
N ARG A 81 -51.71 -20.28 -38.84
CA ARG A 81 -50.33 -20.25 -39.35
C ARG A 81 -49.59 -18.98 -38.92
N VAL A 82 -50.28 -17.84 -38.89
CA VAL A 82 -49.72 -16.57 -38.42
C VAL A 82 -49.46 -16.62 -36.92
N GLU A 83 -50.36 -17.21 -36.13
CA GLU A 83 -50.14 -17.41 -34.70
C GLU A 83 -48.93 -18.32 -34.41
N LEU A 84 -48.81 -19.43 -35.14
CA LEU A 84 -47.63 -20.31 -35.03
C LEU A 84 -46.34 -19.59 -35.45
N ALA A 85 -46.39 -18.76 -36.49
CA ALA A 85 -45.24 -17.96 -36.92
C ALA A 85 -44.88 -16.90 -35.87
N ARG A 86 -45.87 -16.22 -35.27
CA ARG A 86 -45.68 -15.26 -34.18
C ARG A 86 -45.10 -15.91 -32.93
N ALA A 87 -45.56 -17.10 -32.56
CA ALA A 87 -45.02 -17.86 -31.44
C ALA A 87 -43.53 -18.22 -31.67
N LYS A 88 -43.19 -18.71 -32.87
CA LYS A 88 -41.80 -19.01 -33.25
C LYS A 88 -40.91 -17.75 -33.27
N LEU A 89 -41.43 -16.62 -33.73
CA LEU A 89 -40.70 -15.35 -33.69
C LEU A 89 -40.43 -14.90 -32.25
N ALA A 90 -41.41 -15.03 -31.35
CA ALA A 90 -41.22 -14.73 -29.94
C ALA A 90 -40.16 -15.63 -29.28
N ASP A 91 -40.10 -16.91 -29.67
CA ASP A 91 -39.06 -17.82 -29.19
C ASP A 91 -37.66 -17.43 -29.69
N ILE A 92 -37.55 -17.02 -30.96
CA ILE A 92 -36.28 -16.52 -31.55
C ILE A 92 -35.84 -15.23 -30.86
N GLU A 93 -36.74 -14.29 -30.63
CA GLU A 93 -36.42 -13.03 -29.92
C GLU A 93 -35.89 -13.29 -28.50
N ARG A 94 -36.47 -14.27 -27.78
CA ARG A 94 -35.94 -14.67 -26.46
C ARG A 94 -34.55 -15.29 -26.56
N GLN A 95 -34.29 -16.10 -27.58
CA GLN A 95 -32.97 -16.68 -27.81
C GLN A 95 -31.93 -15.60 -28.18
N GLU A 96 -32.30 -14.63 -29.01
CA GLU A 96 -31.43 -13.51 -29.36
C GLU A 96 -31.13 -12.63 -28.14
N ALA A 97 -32.11 -12.37 -27.27
CA ALA A 97 -31.89 -11.66 -26.03
C ALA A 97 -30.90 -12.40 -25.10
N ALA A 98 -31.06 -13.72 -24.96
CA ALA A 98 -30.13 -14.54 -24.18
C ALA A 98 -28.71 -14.57 -24.79
N ALA A 99 -28.60 -14.64 -26.12
CA ALA A 99 -27.31 -14.60 -26.81
C ALA A 99 -26.62 -13.23 -26.68
N ARG A 100 -27.37 -12.12 -26.67
CA ARG A 100 -26.83 -10.77 -26.43
C ARG A 100 -26.21 -10.64 -25.04
N LEU A 101 -26.92 -11.10 -24.00
CA LEU A 101 -26.40 -11.09 -22.62
C LEU A 101 -25.13 -11.93 -22.50
N ALA A 102 -25.10 -13.13 -23.10
CA ALA A 102 -23.89 -13.97 -23.12
C ALA A 102 -22.70 -13.27 -23.81
N THR A 103 -22.95 -12.56 -24.91
CA THR A 103 -21.90 -11.83 -25.64
C THR A 103 -21.35 -10.65 -24.84
N GLU A 104 -22.21 -9.97 -24.06
CA GLU A 104 -21.80 -8.87 -23.19
C GLU A 104 -20.91 -9.34 -22.04
N GLU A 105 -21.24 -10.48 -21.41
CA GLU A 105 -20.40 -11.06 -20.36
C GLU A 105 -19.05 -11.54 -20.90
N VAL A 106 -19.02 -12.16 -22.09
CA VAL A 106 -17.75 -12.53 -22.74
C VAL A 106 -16.89 -11.29 -22.99
N ARG A 107 -17.47 -10.21 -23.53
CA ARG A 107 -16.74 -8.95 -23.73
C ARG A 107 -16.23 -8.34 -22.43
N ARG A 108 -17.00 -8.46 -21.34
CA ARG A 108 -16.59 -7.99 -20.01
C ARG A 108 -15.40 -8.78 -19.49
N LEU A 109 -15.39 -10.09 -19.70
CA LEU A 109 -14.28 -10.96 -19.32
C LEU A 109 -13.04 -10.71 -20.19
N GLU A 110 -13.22 -10.47 -21.49
CA GLU A 110 -12.14 -10.09 -22.41
C GLU A 110 -11.46 -8.79 -21.98
N ARG A 111 -12.23 -7.75 -21.64
CA ARG A 111 -11.66 -6.49 -21.10
C ARG A 111 -10.81 -6.70 -19.85
N ARG A 112 -11.32 -7.49 -18.90
CA ARG A 112 -10.56 -7.83 -17.68
C ARG A 112 -9.28 -8.61 -17.99
N ARG A 113 -9.33 -9.51 -18.97
CA ARG A 113 -8.16 -10.25 -19.44
C ARG A 113 -7.12 -9.30 -20.05
N ASP A 114 -7.56 -8.35 -20.86
CA ASP A 114 -6.69 -7.37 -21.50
C ASP A 114 -6.05 -6.44 -20.45
N GLU A 115 -6.82 -5.95 -19.48
CA GLU A 115 -6.33 -5.19 -18.32
C GLU A 115 -5.25 -5.97 -17.54
N ILE A 116 -5.49 -7.26 -17.26
CA ILE A 116 -4.50 -8.12 -16.58
C ILE A 116 -3.24 -8.28 -17.43
N ALA A 117 -3.38 -8.45 -18.75
CA ALA A 117 -2.24 -8.58 -19.65
C ALA A 117 -1.40 -7.30 -19.72
N GLU A 118 -2.04 -6.13 -19.66
CA GLU A 118 -1.37 -4.83 -19.57
C GLU A 118 -0.64 -4.66 -18.24
N SER A 119 -1.31 -4.93 -17.11
CA SER A 119 -0.67 -4.89 -15.78
C SER A 119 0.52 -5.85 -15.68
N GLN A 120 0.46 -7.03 -16.31
CA GLN A 120 1.60 -7.95 -16.34
C GLN A 120 2.79 -7.38 -17.11
N ARG A 121 2.56 -6.65 -18.21
CA ARG A 121 3.63 -5.97 -18.95
C ARG A 121 4.28 -4.88 -18.11
N GLU A 122 3.47 -4.08 -17.42
CA GLU A 122 3.97 -3.05 -16.51
C GLU A 122 4.81 -3.64 -15.36
N LEU A 123 4.37 -4.76 -14.78
CA LEU A 123 5.14 -5.47 -13.75
C LEU A 123 6.48 -6.01 -14.27
N LEU A 124 6.51 -6.52 -15.52
CA LEU A 124 7.76 -6.96 -16.14
C LEU A 124 8.71 -5.79 -16.37
N GLN A 125 8.21 -4.66 -16.87
CA GLN A 125 9.01 -3.44 -17.07
C GLN A 125 9.53 -2.89 -15.73
N ALA A 126 8.68 -2.85 -14.70
CA ALA A 126 9.07 -2.43 -13.36
C ALA A 126 10.16 -3.35 -12.78
N ARG A 127 10.06 -4.65 -13.03
CA ARG A 127 11.07 -5.62 -12.60
C ARG A 127 12.40 -5.43 -13.32
N GLU A 128 12.39 -5.15 -14.62
CA GLU A 128 13.59 -4.84 -15.38
C GLU A 128 14.30 -3.59 -14.83
N MET A 129 13.54 -2.52 -14.54
CA MET A 129 14.10 -1.32 -13.89
C MET A 129 14.67 -1.60 -12.50
N ILE A 130 14.03 -2.49 -11.72
CA ILE A 130 14.56 -2.91 -10.42
C ILE A 130 15.85 -3.71 -10.60
N ASP A 131 15.93 -4.61 -11.58
CA ASP A 131 17.13 -5.39 -11.86
C ASP A 131 18.28 -4.48 -12.34
N GLU A 132 18.00 -3.45 -13.14
CA GLU A 132 18.97 -2.42 -13.51
C GLU A 132 19.42 -1.58 -12.32
N ALA A 133 18.49 -1.13 -11.48
CA ALA A 133 18.80 -0.41 -10.24
C ALA A 133 19.59 -1.28 -9.26
N GLN A 134 19.28 -2.58 -9.17
CA GLN A 134 20.03 -3.53 -8.37
C GLN A 134 21.41 -3.74 -8.96
N ARG A 135 21.56 -3.87 -10.29
CA ARG A 135 22.88 -3.99 -10.93
C ARG A 135 23.74 -2.75 -10.72
N THR A 136 23.17 -1.55 -10.79
CA THR A 136 23.92 -0.30 -10.51
C THR A 136 24.28 -0.19 -9.03
N LEU A 137 23.43 -0.66 -8.13
CA LEU A 137 23.73 -0.74 -6.70
C LEU A 137 24.82 -1.79 -6.42
N THR A 138 24.74 -2.98 -7.03
CA THR A 138 25.76 -4.03 -6.88
C THR A 138 27.06 -3.63 -7.51
N SER A 139 27.07 -2.96 -8.67
CA SER A 139 28.31 -2.43 -9.27
C SER A 139 28.88 -1.29 -8.43
N SER A 140 28.05 -0.42 -7.86
CA SER A 140 28.51 0.61 -6.92
C SER A 140 29.07 0.01 -5.63
N LEU A 141 28.45 -1.07 -5.13
CA LEU A 141 28.92 -1.82 -3.97
C LEU A 141 30.15 -2.65 -4.30
N GLU A 142 30.27 -3.15 -5.53
CA GLU A 142 31.44 -3.86 -6.05
C GLU A 142 32.60 -2.90 -6.28
N ASP A 143 32.38 -1.71 -6.83
CA ASP A 143 33.37 -0.64 -6.92
C ASP A 143 33.81 -0.25 -5.51
N ARG A 144 32.87 0.00 -4.59
CA ARG A 144 33.19 0.21 -3.18
C ARG A 144 33.96 -0.98 -2.61
N SER A 145 33.59 -2.21 -2.96
CA SER A 145 34.28 -3.41 -2.50
C SER A 145 35.65 -3.57 -3.15
N PHE A 146 35.87 -3.12 -4.38
CA PHE A 146 37.13 -3.20 -5.11
C PHE A 146 38.13 -2.19 -4.54
N TRP A 147 37.65 -0.98 -4.19
CA TRP A 147 38.40 -0.05 -3.33
C TRP A 147 38.66 -0.66 -1.93
N ASN A 148 37.74 -1.45 -1.38
CA ASN A 148 37.91 -2.12 -0.08
C ASN A 148 38.73 -3.44 -0.14
N THR A 149 38.91 -4.06 -1.30
CA THR A 149 39.58 -5.38 -1.45
C THR A 149 40.98 -5.22 -2.04
N SER A 150 41.25 -4.11 -2.73
CA SER A 150 42.62 -3.69 -3.08
C SER A 150 43.30 -2.88 -1.98
N GLY A 151 42.59 -2.53 -0.90
CA GLY A 151 43.15 -2.00 0.34
C GLY A 151 43.27 -3.13 1.36
N GLY A 152 44.48 -3.63 1.58
CA GLY A 152 44.71 -4.78 2.46
C GLY A 152 44.24 -4.57 3.90
N GLU A 153 43.76 -5.66 4.50
CA GLU A 153 43.89 -6.03 5.93
C GLU A 153 43.77 -4.94 7.00
N ASP A 154 42.93 -3.92 6.80
CA ASP A 154 42.55 -2.97 7.82
C ASP A 154 41.02 -3.05 7.97
N VAL A 155 40.56 -3.57 9.12
CA VAL A 155 39.18 -3.36 9.57
C VAL A 155 38.86 -1.88 9.39
N ASP A 156 37.77 -1.58 8.66
CA ASP A 156 37.41 -0.23 8.21
C ASP A 156 37.39 0.77 9.38
N LYS A 157 38.53 1.42 9.58
CA LYS A 157 38.79 2.40 10.65
C LYS A 157 37.77 3.51 10.68
N ASP A 158 37.20 3.83 9.51
CA ASP A 158 36.20 4.88 9.39
C ASP A 158 34.80 4.40 9.78
N SER A 159 34.45 3.11 9.60
CA SER A 159 33.23 2.52 10.19
C SER A 159 33.23 2.60 11.72
N GLU A 160 34.36 2.29 12.36
CA GLU A 160 34.49 2.32 13.82
C GLU A 160 34.38 3.75 14.37
N ARG A 161 34.85 4.73 13.59
CA ARG A 161 34.72 6.16 13.89
C ARG A 161 33.27 6.63 13.77
N LEU A 162 32.57 6.25 12.71
CA LEU A 162 31.16 6.65 12.50
C LEU A 162 30.25 6.12 13.59
N GLU A 163 30.44 4.88 14.01
CA GLU A 163 29.64 4.35 15.10
C GLU A 163 30.01 4.97 16.47
N SER A 164 31.24 5.45 16.64
CA SER A 164 31.63 6.26 17.80
C SER A 164 30.96 7.63 17.80
N VAL A 165 30.84 8.26 16.63
CA VAL A 165 30.08 9.51 16.46
C VAL A 165 28.60 9.29 16.77
N LYS A 166 28.01 8.16 16.36
CA LYS A 166 26.63 7.81 16.70
C LYS A 166 26.44 7.62 18.21
N ALA A 167 27.36 6.94 18.87
CA ALA A 167 27.34 6.79 20.33
C ALA A 167 27.43 8.17 21.01
N ALA A 168 28.31 9.05 20.54
CA ALA A 168 28.44 10.42 21.03
C ALA A 168 27.16 11.25 20.86
N ALA A 169 26.48 11.12 19.72
CA ALA A 169 25.25 11.85 19.44
C ALA A 169 24.11 11.40 20.37
N ILE A 170 23.94 10.10 20.55
CA ILE A 170 22.92 9.51 21.42
C ILE A 170 23.16 9.95 22.86
N SER A 171 24.37 9.73 23.38
CA SER A 171 24.72 10.06 24.76
C SER A 171 24.55 11.54 25.08
N SER A 172 24.89 12.40 24.12
CA SER A 172 24.76 13.85 24.20
C SER A 172 23.30 14.32 24.30
N ILE A 173 22.43 13.82 23.42
CA ILE A 173 20.99 14.16 23.44
C ILE A 173 20.35 13.73 24.76
N ILE A 174 20.61 12.49 25.20
CA ILE A 174 20.07 11.97 26.46
C ILE A 174 20.64 12.73 27.66
N GLY A 175 21.92 13.08 27.63
CA GLY A 175 22.57 13.84 28.69
C GLY A 175 21.99 15.25 28.84
N VAL A 176 21.74 15.94 27.72
CA VAL A 176 21.06 17.25 27.72
C VAL A 176 19.63 17.09 28.24
N LEU A 177 18.87 16.10 27.76
CA LEU A 177 17.50 15.84 28.21
C LEU A 177 17.43 15.56 29.73
N ALA A 178 18.38 14.78 30.26
CA ALA A 178 18.48 14.49 31.69
C ALA A 178 18.90 15.72 32.52
N SER A 179 19.58 16.69 31.90
CA SER A 179 19.99 17.94 32.56
C SER A 179 18.92 19.02 32.60
N LEU A 180 17.90 18.96 31.73
CA LEU A 180 16.79 19.92 31.69
C LEU A 180 16.04 20.09 33.02
N PRO A 181 15.61 19.03 33.74
CA PRO A 181 14.87 19.18 34.98
C PRO A 181 15.69 19.88 36.09
N ILE A 182 17.01 19.69 36.08
CA ILE A 182 17.93 20.34 37.02
C ILE A 182 18.08 21.81 36.63
N SER A 183 18.28 22.07 35.33
CA SER A 183 18.51 23.42 34.83
C SER A 183 17.28 24.31 34.87
N SER A 184 16.07 23.75 34.84
CA SER A 184 14.81 24.50 34.97
C SER A 184 14.58 25.06 36.37
N TYR A 185 15.23 24.50 37.39
CA TYR A 185 15.09 24.97 38.78
C TYR A 185 16.07 26.08 39.14
N GLU A 186 17.16 26.24 38.38
CA GLU A 186 18.33 27.03 38.79
C GLU A 186 18.58 28.27 37.93
N VAL A 187 18.05 28.34 36.70
CA VAL A 187 18.45 29.37 35.72
C VAL A 187 17.23 30.13 35.18
N HIS A 188 17.17 31.44 35.44
CA HIS A 188 16.16 32.35 34.89
C HIS A 188 16.56 33.00 33.54
N SER A 189 17.80 32.83 33.07
CA SER A 189 18.32 33.47 31.85
C SER A 189 18.68 32.49 30.72
N LEU A 190 18.18 32.75 29.49
CA LEU A 190 18.43 31.89 28.33
C LEU A 190 19.93 31.72 27.96
N PRO A 191 20.77 32.76 27.95
CA PRO A 191 22.19 32.61 27.55
C PRO A 191 22.98 31.69 28.48
N GLN A 192 22.70 31.74 29.79
CA GLN A 192 23.34 30.90 30.79
C GLN A 192 22.89 29.43 30.65
N LEU A 193 21.63 29.21 30.29
CA LEU A 193 21.09 27.89 29.97
C LEU A 193 21.83 27.26 28.78
N PHE A 194 22.06 28.03 27.70
CA PHE A 194 22.80 27.56 26.53
C PHE A 194 24.24 27.18 26.86
N PHE A 195 24.94 28.01 27.65
CA PHE A 195 26.31 27.73 28.04
C PHE A 195 26.41 26.45 28.88
N ARG A 196 25.57 26.32 29.91
CA ARG A 196 25.52 25.13 30.78
C ARG A 196 25.15 23.87 29.98
N SER A 197 24.17 23.98 29.08
CA SER A 197 23.75 22.88 28.20
C SER A 197 24.85 22.47 27.22
N SER A 198 25.63 23.40 26.67
CA SER A 198 26.75 23.11 25.77
C SER A 198 27.86 22.32 26.49
N VAL A 199 28.19 22.69 27.73
CA VAL A 199 29.15 21.93 28.55
C VAL A 199 28.63 20.52 28.83
N VAL A 200 27.34 20.35 29.14
CA VAL A 200 26.71 19.03 29.32
C VAL A 200 26.79 18.21 28.03
N LEU A 201 26.45 18.83 26.89
CA LEU A 201 26.44 18.23 25.57
C LEU A 201 27.81 17.67 25.21
N ILE A 202 28.86 18.50 25.32
CA ILE A 202 30.25 18.11 25.02
C ILE A 202 30.71 17.00 25.98
N SER A 203 30.45 17.14 27.28
CA SER A 203 30.84 16.14 28.29
C SER A 203 30.16 14.79 28.05
N CYS A 204 28.88 14.80 27.70
CA CYS A 204 28.11 13.59 27.42
C CYS A 204 28.49 12.97 26.06
N ALA A 205 28.83 13.78 25.05
CA ALA A 205 29.35 13.30 23.78
C ALA A 205 30.69 12.56 23.97
N LEU A 206 31.63 13.17 24.70
CA LEU A 206 32.91 12.56 25.08
C LEU A 206 32.68 11.26 25.86
N PHE A 207 31.77 11.28 26.84
CA PHE A 207 31.39 10.08 27.59
C PHE A 207 30.85 8.96 26.68
N GLY A 208 30.04 9.28 25.67
CA GLY A 208 29.52 8.26 24.75
C GLY A 208 30.61 7.57 23.93
N VAL A 209 31.60 8.35 23.46
CA VAL A 209 32.78 7.83 22.78
C VAL A 209 33.59 6.94 23.74
N THR A 210 33.86 7.41 24.96
CA THR A 210 34.66 6.64 25.93
C THR A 210 33.91 5.40 26.41
N PHE A 211 32.61 5.46 26.61
CA PHE A 211 31.79 4.33 27.03
C PHE A 211 31.81 3.21 25.99
N ARG A 212 31.70 3.55 24.69
CA ARG A 212 31.86 2.59 23.58
C ARG A 212 33.25 1.96 23.55
N TYR A 213 34.30 2.75 23.84
CA TYR A 213 35.67 2.23 23.85
C TYR A 213 36.08 1.52 25.14
N ALA A 214 35.44 1.81 26.27
CA ALA A 214 35.69 1.12 27.54
C ALA A 214 34.92 -0.20 27.60
N VAL A 215 33.65 -0.20 27.19
CA VAL A 215 32.76 -1.36 27.20
C VAL A 215 32.85 -2.11 25.87
N ARG A 216 34.07 -2.55 25.50
CA ARG A 216 34.35 -3.18 24.20
C ARG A 216 33.95 -4.65 24.09
N ARG A 217 33.82 -5.38 25.21
CA ARG A 217 33.60 -6.84 25.22
C ARG A 217 32.66 -7.33 26.32
N ASP A 218 32.79 -6.78 27.53
CA ASP A 218 31.99 -7.21 28.67
C ASP A 218 30.77 -6.30 28.84
N LEU A 219 29.80 -6.41 27.93
CA LEU A 219 28.49 -5.78 28.14
C LEU A 219 27.82 -6.32 29.41
N ASP A 220 28.23 -7.48 29.92
CA ASP A 220 27.69 -8.05 31.15
C ASP A 220 28.39 -7.54 32.42
N ASN A 221 29.52 -6.84 32.30
CA ASN A 221 30.21 -6.29 33.47
C ASN A 221 29.57 -4.98 33.93
N ILE A 222 28.62 -5.11 34.86
CA ILE A 222 27.90 -3.99 35.47
C ILE A 222 28.87 -3.03 36.18
N GLN A 223 29.92 -3.53 36.83
CA GLN A 223 30.89 -2.69 37.56
C GLN A 223 31.66 -1.75 36.62
N LEU A 224 32.01 -2.21 35.42
CA LEU A 224 32.71 -1.38 34.44
C LEU A 224 31.80 -0.25 33.91
N LYS A 225 30.53 -0.55 33.66
CA LYS A 225 29.53 0.43 33.18
C LYS A 225 29.25 1.50 34.22
N THR A 226 28.95 1.08 35.45
CA THR A 226 28.63 1.99 36.54
C THR A 226 29.88 2.75 37.00
N GLY A 227 31.04 2.11 37.00
CA GLY A 227 32.33 2.73 37.33
C GLY A 227 32.74 3.82 36.33
N ALA A 228 32.58 3.58 35.02
CA ALA A 228 32.85 4.58 33.99
C ALA A 228 31.91 5.79 34.11
N ALA A 229 30.60 5.56 34.29
CA ALA A 229 29.64 6.64 34.49
C ALA A 229 29.92 7.43 35.79
N ALA A 230 30.24 6.74 36.88
CA ALA A 230 30.57 7.35 38.17
C ALA A 230 31.86 8.21 38.09
N ALA A 231 32.89 7.73 37.40
CA ALA A 231 34.14 8.49 37.25
C ALA A 231 33.91 9.81 36.50
N PHE A 232 33.20 9.78 35.36
CA PHE A 232 32.86 10.99 34.61
C PHE A 232 31.98 11.95 35.42
N ALA A 233 31.05 11.40 36.19
CA ALA A 233 30.18 12.19 37.05
C ALA A 233 30.92 12.89 38.19
N VAL A 234 31.82 12.19 38.87
CA VAL A 234 32.64 12.75 39.95
C VAL A 234 33.58 13.82 39.40
N VAL A 235 34.27 13.55 38.29
CA VAL A 235 35.18 14.55 37.65
C VAL A 235 34.41 15.82 37.27
N ARG A 236 33.23 15.68 36.66
CA ARG A 236 32.40 16.83 36.32
C ARG A 236 31.86 17.55 37.57
N GLY A 237 31.39 16.82 38.57
CA GLY A 237 30.87 17.40 39.81
C GLY A 237 31.94 18.19 40.58
N LEU A 238 33.17 17.68 40.62
CA LEU A 238 34.32 18.37 41.20
C LEU A 238 34.73 19.61 40.38
N ALA A 239 34.68 19.55 39.05
CA ALA A 239 34.95 20.71 38.20
C ALA A 239 33.90 21.82 38.39
N LEU A 240 32.63 21.47 38.61
CA LEU A 240 31.58 22.44 38.94
C LEU A 240 31.82 23.08 40.31
N LEU A 241 32.25 22.29 41.30
CA LEU A 241 32.63 22.79 42.62
C LEU A 241 33.78 23.79 42.55
N GLU A 242 34.85 23.47 41.82
CA GLU A 242 36.01 24.35 41.62
C GLU A 242 35.61 25.68 40.97
N SER A 243 34.68 25.64 40.01
CA SER A 243 34.20 26.83 39.31
C SER A 243 33.30 27.75 40.16
N GLY A 244 32.75 27.25 41.27
CA GLY A 244 31.78 27.95 42.12
C GLY A 244 32.36 28.60 43.37
N THR A 245 33.62 28.33 43.73
CA THR A 245 34.18 28.72 45.03
C THR A 245 35.02 30.00 45.03
N THR A 246 34.66 30.93 45.92
CA THR A 246 35.61 31.90 46.51
C THR A 246 36.15 31.31 47.82
N PHE A 247 37.46 31.08 47.87
CA PHE A 247 38.15 30.34 48.93
C PHE A 247 38.21 31.11 50.26
N GLU A 248 37.34 30.80 51.21
CA GLU A 248 37.49 31.17 52.63
C GLU A 248 37.50 29.91 53.52
N LEU A 249 38.62 29.66 54.20
CA LEU A 249 38.79 28.51 55.12
C LEU A 249 38.10 28.79 56.46
N SER A 250 36.85 28.37 56.59
CA SER A 250 36.16 28.23 57.88
C SER A 250 35.47 26.87 57.95
N THR A 251 35.36 26.26 59.13
CA THR A 251 34.80 24.88 59.27
C THR A 251 33.35 24.79 58.80
N ASP A 252 32.57 25.85 59.01
CA ASP A 252 31.18 25.93 58.56
C ASP A 252 31.08 26.16 57.04
N ALA A 253 32.03 26.91 56.47
CA ALA A 253 32.17 27.09 55.02
C ALA A 253 32.63 25.79 54.34
N LEU A 254 33.43 24.96 55.01
CA LEU A 254 33.86 23.67 54.51
C LEU A 254 32.70 22.67 54.45
N MET A 255 31.80 22.70 55.44
CA MET A 255 30.60 21.86 55.46
C MET A 255 29.57 22.27 54.40
N SER A 256 29.32 23.57 54.20
CA SER A 256 28.44 24.04 53.12
C SER A 256 29.03 23.75 51.75
N LEU A 257 30.36 23.89 51.60
CA LEU A 257 31.07 23.55 50.39
C LEU A 257 31.00 22.05 50.07
N ALA A 258 31.19 21.19 51.08
CA ALA A 258 31.08 19.75 50.91
C ALA A 258 29.66 19.34 50.50
N LEU A 259 28.63 19.98 51.06
CA LEU A 259 27.23 19.73 50.68
C LEU A 259 26.92 20.20 49.25
N ASP A 260 27.35 21.39 48.85
CA ASP A 260 27.14 21.92 47.50
C ASP A 260 27.89 21.08 46.45
N GLY A 261 29.11 20.67 46.77
CA GLY A 261 29.89 19.71 45.98
C GLY A 261 29.20 18.36 45.86
N ALA A 262 28.65 17.83 46.96
CA ALA A 262 27.93 16.56 46.94
C ALA A 262 26.67 16.64 46.06
N VAL A 263 25.90 17.72 46.14
CA VAL A 263 24.71 17.95 45.29
C VAL A 263 25.12 18.03 43.82
N SER A 264 26.20 18.74 43.50
CA SER A 264 26.75 18.86 42.14
C SER A 264 27.22 17.51 41.58
N VAL A 265 27.86 16.67 42.41
CA VAL A 265 28.26 15.31 42.04
C VAL A 265 27.03 14.43 41.82
N VAL A 266 26.04 14.46 42.70
CA VAL A 266 24.79 13.67 42.55
C VAL A 266 24.05 14.06 41.28
N GLY A 267 23.93 15.36 40.98
CA GLY A 267 23.34 15.84 39.73
C GLY A 267 24.10 15.37 38.50
N SER A 268 25.44 15.36 38.57
CA SER A 268 26.29 14.83 37.50
C SER A 268 26.14 13.32 37.33
N ILE A 269 26.02 12.55 38.43
CA ILE A 269 25.79 11.10 38.41
C ILE A 269 24.47 10.80 37.69
N PHE A 270 23.40 11.54 37.99
CA PHE A 270 22.12 11.35 37.35
C PHE A 270 22.20 11.51 35.82
N ILE A 271 22.92 12.52 35.34
CA ILE A 271 23.07 12.79 33.90
C ILE A 271 23.85 11.67 33.20
N PHE A 272 25.03 11.30 33.71
CA PHE A 272 25.88 10.28 33.06
C PHE A 272 25.30 8.87 33.20
N LEU A 273 24.64 8.55 34.33
CA LEU A 273 23.99 7.26 34.52
C LEU A 273 22.81 7.08 33.56
N SER A 274 21.98 8.12 33.40
CA SER A 274 20.88 8.12 32.41
C SER A 274 21.40 7.91 30.99
N SER A 275 22.50 8.60 30.63
CA SER A 275 23.19 8.44 29.36
C SER A 275 23.75 7.02 29.16
N ALA A 276 24.35 6.44 30.20
CA ALA A 276 24.91 5.08 30.17
C ALA A 276 23.83 4.01 29.98
N ILE A 277 22.69 4.13 30.67
CA ILE A 277 21.56 3.21 30.53
C ILE A 277 20.99 3.28 29.11
N ALA A 278 20.85 4.49 28.56
CA ALA A 278 20.36 4.66 27.21
C ALA A 278 21.31 4.10 26.15
N LEU A 279 22.63 4.28 26.31
CA LEU A 279 23.63 3.62 25.45
C LEU A 279 23.57 2.10 25.57
N ASP A 280 23.44 1.55 26.78
CA ASP A 280 23.28 0.11 27.00
C ASP A 280 22.04 -0.44 26.27
N TYR A 281 20.93 0.30 26.32
CA TYR A 281 19.72 -0.02 25.57
C TYR A 281 19.97 0.03 24.05
N CYS A 282 20.67 1.05 23.55
CA CYS A 282 21.02 1.17 22.13
C CYS A 282 21.93 0.04 21.64
N PHE A 283 22.86 -0.44 22.48
CA PHE A 283 23.67 -1.62 22.17
C PHE A 283 22.83 -2.91 22.15
N LYS A 284 21.93 -3.11 23.13
CA LYS A 284 21.01 -4.26 23.18
C LYS A 284 20.06 -4.33 21.98
N MET A 285 19.55 -3.18 21.54
CA MET A 285 18.66 -3.07 20.38
C MET A 285 19.41 -3.13 19.03
N ARG A 286 20.72 -3.39 19.02
CA ARG A 286 21.59 -3.41 17.83
C ARG A 286 21.58 -2.11 17.00
N PHE A 287 21.18 -0.99 17.58
CA PHE A 287 21.35 0.32 16.93
C PHE A 287 22.83 0.74 16.86
N LEU A 288 23.67 0.20 17.74
CA LEU A 288 25.11 0.38 17.73
C LEU A 288 25.77 -1.01 17.74
N SER A 289 26.72 -1.26 16.85
CA SER A 289 27.52 -2.47 16.90
C SER A 289 28.46 -2.40 18.10
N PRO A 290 28.52 -3.42 18.96
CA PRO A 290 29.73 -3.65 19.72
C PRO A 290 30.87 -3.94 18.73
N PHE A 291 32.08 -3.48 19.06
CA PHE A 291 33.25 -3.55 18.20
C PHE A 291 33.48 -4.99 17.68
N PRO A 292 33.83 -5.20 16.39
CA PRO A 292 33.91 -6.53 15.82
C PRO A 292 34.92 -7.41 16.57
N ALA A 293 34.44 -8.57 17.02
CA ALA A 293 35.28 -9.66 17.46
C ALA A 293 36.01 -10.22 16.24
N ARG A 294 37.34 -10.32 16.30
CA ARG A 294 38.05 -11.31 15.49
C ARG A 294 37.41 -12.65 15.84
N LYS A 295 36.80 -13.32 14.85
CA LYS A 295 36.38 -14.73 14.99
C LYS A 295 37.66 -15.51 15.30
N GLN A 296 37.81 -15.95 16.54
CA GLN A 296 38.70 -17.07 16.88
C GLN A 296 37.89 -18.36 16.71
#